data_AF-A0A0F3RQ98-F1
#
_entry.id   AF-A0A0F3RQ98-F1
#
_cell.length_a   1.000
_cell.length_b   1.000
_cell.length_c   1.000
_cell.angle_alpha   90.00
_cell.angle_beta   90.00
_cell.angle_gamma   90.00
#
_symmetry.space_group_name_H-M   'P 1'
#
loop_
_entity.id
_entity.type
_entity.pdbx_description
1 polymer ?
#
loop_
_entity_poly.entity_id
_entity_poly.type
_entity_poly.pdbx_seq_one_letter_code
_entity_poly.pdbx_strand_id
1 'polypeptide(L)'
;MLAFLNCEHINKLLDKLDLINHSVDKRINLDKVKKAIFYVKKYHGNQKRDTGEPYYMHPLEVALMVADYSFKTDTIITAILHDTIEDTTLTKKRLLRYSVENCRQVQILQETEDSKKQF
;
A
#
# COMPACT_ATOMS: atom_id res chain seq x y z
N MET A 1 5.19 18.47 10.94
CA MET A 1 4.40 17.24 10.70
C MET A 1 3.82 17.14 9.28
N LEU A 2 3.72 18.23 8.50
CA LEU A 2 3.11 18.25 7.16
C LEU A 2 4.02 17.86 5.97
N ALA A 3 5.35 17.85 6.15
CA ALA A 3 6.29 17.52 5.06
C ALA A 3 6.19 16.06 4.54
N PHE A 4 5.47 15.19 5.26
CA PHE A 4 5.28 13.78 4.87
C PHE A 4 4.30 13.59 3.69
N LEU A 5 3.44 14.58 3.41
CA LEU A 5 2.36 14.49 2.41
C LEU A 5 2.70 15.18 1.07
N ASN A 6 3.87 15.79 0.91
CA ASN A 6 4.27 16.46 -0.35
C ASN A 6 4.75 15.47 -1.43
N CYS A 7 4.02 14.38 -1.64
CA CYS A 7 4.27 13.42 -2.71
C CYS A 7 3.02 13.37 -3.59
N GLU A 8 3.21 13.67 -4.88
CA GLU A 8 2.13 13.73 -5.87
C GLU A 8 1.29 12.43 -5.89
N HIS A 9 1.94 11.27 -5.80
CA HIS A 9 1.28 9.96 -5.76
C HIS A 9 0.37 9.76 -4.56
N ILE A 10 0.73 10.31 -3.40
CA ILE A 10 -0.10 10.22 -2.19
C ILE A 10 -1.37 11.05 -2.35
N ASN A 11 -1.23 12.27 -2.86
CA ASN A 11 -2.37 13.16 -3.09
C ASN A 11 -3.31 12.55 -4.13
N LYS A 12 -2.76 12.10 -5.27
CA LYS A 12 -3.54 11.40 -6.31
C LYS A 12 -4.35 10.22 -5.76
N LEU A 13 -3.73 9.39 -4.92
CA LEU A 13 -4.41 8.25 -4.31
C LEU A 13 -5.51 8.71 -3.35
N LEU A 14 -5.20 9.63 -2.42
CA LEU A 14 -6.18 10.08 -1.43
C LEU A 14 -7.37 10.80 -2.07
N ASP A 15 -7.12 11.67 -3.05
CA ASP A 15 -8.17 12.40 -3.77
C ASP A 15 -9.09 11.43 -4.51
N LYS A 16 -8.53 10.41 -5.17
CA LYS A 16 -9.33 9.37 -5.84
C LYS A 16 -10.20 8.59 -4.86
N LEU A 17 -9.64 8.16 -3.72
CA LEU A 17 -10.40 7.39 -2.73
C LEU A 17 -11.49 8.26 -2.08
N ASP A 18 -11.23 9.55 -1.90
CA ASP A 18 -12.24 10.50 -1.42
C ASP A 18 -13.37 10.67 -2.44
N LEU A 19 -13.06 10.82 -3.73
CA LEU A 19 -14.06 10.85 -4.79
C LEU A 19 -14.90 9.57 -4.84
N ILE A 20 -14.27 8.39 -4.70
CA ILE A 20 -14.98 7.10 -4.62
C ILE A 20 -15.95 7.09 -3.43
N ASN A 21 -15.53 7.57 -2.26
CA ASN A 21 -16.38 7.64 -1.07
C ASN A 21 -17.60 8.56 -1.25
N HIS A 22 -17.50 9.59 -2.09
CA HIS A 22 -18.63 10.45 -2.44
C HIS A 22 -19.55 9.83 -3.50
N SER A 23 -19.01 8.93 -4.34
CA SER A 23 -19.71 8.35 -5.49
C SER A 23 -20.41 7.02 -5.16
N VAL A 24 -19.92 6.30 -4.16
CA VAL A 24 -20.36 4.94 -3.80
C VAL A 24 -20.78 4.92 -2.33
N ASP A 25 -21.88 4.23 -2.00
CA ASP A 25 -22.34 4.01 -0.61
C ASP A 25 -21.41 3.08 0.22
N LYS A 26 -20.16 2.91 -0.23
CA LYS A 26 -19.10 2.17 0.48
C LYS A 26 -18.01 3.12 0.90
N ARG A 27 -17.85 3.26 2.22
CA ARG A 27 -16.82 4.11 2.82
C ARG A 27 -15.50 3.36 2.97
N ILE A 28 -14.57 3.62 2.06
CA ILE A 28 -13.15 3.36 2.26
C ILE A 28 -12.69 4.20 3.46
N ASN A 29 -12.09 3.55 4.45
CA ASN A 29 -11.59 4.21 5.65
C ASN A 29 -10.23 4.89 5.34
N LEU A 30 -10.28 6.19 5.04
CA LEU A 30 -9.10 6.98 4.67
C LEU A 30 -8.05 7.06 5.77
N ASP A 31 -8.42 7.00 7.05
CA ASP A 31 -7.46 7.04 8.16
C ASP A 31 -6.59 5.78 8.20
N LYS A 32 -7.20 4.61 7.97
CA LYS A 32 -6.45 3.35 7.84
C LYS A 32 -5.53 3.37 6.62
N VAL A 33 -5.96 3.98 5.51
CA VAL A 33 -5.14 4.15 4.30
C VAL A 33 -3.96 5.07 4.56
N LYS A 34 -4.17 6.27 5.13
CA LYS A 34 -3.10 7.22 5.47
C LYS A 34 -2.03 6.61 6.36
N LYS A 35 -2.45 5.80 7.34
CA LYS A 35 -1.50 5.12 8.22
C LYS A 35 -0.75 3.98 7.51
N ALA A 36 -1.33 3.33 6.49
CA ALA A 36 -0.59 2.41 5.61
C ALA A 36 0.46 3.15 4.76
N ILE A 37 0.09 4.32 4.19
CA ILE A 37 0.99 5.21 3.44
C ILE A 37 2.18 5.65 4.31
N PHE A 38 1.94 5.96 5.58
CA PHE A 38 3.02 6.27 6.53
C PHE A 38 4.01 5.11 6.66
N TYR A 39 3.53 3.87 6.72
CA TYR A 39 4.38 2.69 6.86
C TYR A 39 5.18 2.38 5.61
N VAL A 40 4.58 2.38 4.42
CA VAL A 40 5.33 2.13 3.18
C VAL A 40 6.45 3.16 3.02
N LYS A 41 6.20 4.44 3.32
CA LYS A 41 7.25 5.48 3.34
C LYS A 41 8.29 5.26 4.44
N LYS A 42 7.87 4.81 5.61
CA LYS A 42 8.81 4.55 6.72
C LYS A 42 9.76 3.41 6.39
N TYR A 43 9.27 2.34 5.75
CA TYR A 43 10.03 1.13 5.52
C TYR A 43 10.81 1.15 4.20
N HIS A 44 10.23 1.69 3.12
CA HIS A 44 10.91 1.87 1.85
C HIS A 44 11.53 3.27 1.67
N GLY A 45 11.53 4.11 2.71
CA GLY A 45 11.94 5.52 2.61
C GLY A 45 13.40 5.74 2.21
N ASN A 46 14.27 4.76 2.49
CA ASN A 46 15.68 4.77 2.10
C ASN A 46 15.97 3.90 0.87
N GLN A 47 14.96 3.19 0.35
CA GLN A 47 15.09 2.33 -0.82
C GLN A 47 14.79 3.15 -2.08
N LYS A 48 15.59 2.92 -3.11
CA LYS A 48 15.41 3.51 -4.44
C LYS A 48 15.23 2.42 -5.47
N ARG A 49 14.49 2.70 -6.52
CA ARG A 49 14.46 1.91 -7.76
C ARG A 49 15.76 2.11 -8.53
N ASP A 50 16.00 1.26 -9.52
CA ASP A 50 17.14 1.40 -10.45
C ASP A 50 17.15 2.74 -11.19
N THR A 51 15.97 3.33 -11.37
CA THR A 51 15.77 4.66 -11.97
C THR A 51 16.14 5.82 -11.03
N GLY A 52 16.44 5.55 -9.75
CA GLY A 52 16.79 6.54 -8.73
C GLY A 52 15.61 7.09 -7.92
N GLU A 53 14.37 6.75 -8.29
CA GLU A 53 13.16 7.18 -7.60
C GLU A 53 12.93 6.41 -6.28
N PRO A 54 12.30 7.02 -5.27
CA PRO A 54 11.95 6.31 -4.04
C PRO A 54 11.03 5.11 -4.28
N TYR A 55 11.38 3.96 -3.72
CA TYR A 55 10.65 2.70 -3.97
C TYR A 55 9.20 2.76 -3.50
N TYR A 56 8.90 3.49 -2.42
CA TYR A 56 7.53 3.61 -1.90
C TYR A 56 6.51 4.15 -2.91
N MET A 57 6.95 4.77 -4.01
CA MET A 57 6.06 5.21 -5.09
C MET A 57 5.40 4.02 -5.80
N HIS A 58 6.12 2.91 -5.97
CA HIS A 58 5.59 1.72 -6.66
C HIS A 58 4.32 1.15 -5.99
N PRO A 59 4.32 0.84 -4.67
CA PRO A 59 3.10 0.38 -4.01
C PRO A 59 1.94 1.38 -4.03
N LEU A 60 2.20 2.69 -4.14
CA LEU A 60 1.16 3.70 -4.28
C LEU A 60 0.53 3.70 -5.68
N GLU A 61 1.32 3.48 -6.73
CA GLU A 61 0.83 3.33 -8.11
C GLU A 61 -0.04 2.07 -8.24
N VAL A 62 0.41 0.95 -7.64
CA VAL A 62 -0.38 -0.29 -7.58
C VAL A 62 -1.70 -0.04 -6.84
N ALA A 63 -1.69 0.64 -5.69
CA ALA A 63 -2.91 0.96 -4.96
C ALA A 63 -3.87 1.88 -5.74
N LEU A 64 -3.33 2.81 -6.53
CA LEU A 64 -4.12 3.68 -7.40
C LEU A 64 -4.84 2.88 -8.49
N MET A 65 -4.16 1.91 -9.11
CA MET A 65 -4.77 0.99 -10.07
C MET A 65 -5.83 0.10 -9.40
N VAL A 66 -5.53 -0.48 -8.24
CA VAL A 66 -6.47 -1.33 -7.50
C VAL A 66 -7.75 -0.56 -7.11
N ALA A 67 -7.65 0.74 -6.85
CA ALA A 67 -8.80 1.59 -6.57
C ALA A 67 -9.79 1.74 -7.73
N ASP A 68 -9.41 1.43 -8.97
CA ASP A 68 -10.34 1.35 -10.11
C ASP A 68 -11.25 0.12 -10.05
N TYR A 69 -10.82 -0.93 -9.36
CA TYR A 69 -11.50 -2.24 -9.37
C TYR A 69 -12.06 -2.64 -8.00
N SER A 70 -11.52 -2.10 -6.90
CA SER A 70 -11.93 -2.46 -5.54
C SER A 70 -12.13 -1.25 -4.66
N PHE A 71 -13.31 -1.18 -4.04
CA PHE A 71 -13.68 -0.15 -3.07
C PHE A 71 -13.59 -0.64 -1.62
N LYS A 72 -12.77 -1.68 -1.37
CA LYS A 72 -12.58 -2.26 -0.05
C LYS A 72 -11.31 -1.71 0.59
N THR A 73 -11.45 -1.12 1.78
CA THR A 73 -10.34 -0.59 2.59
C THR A 73 -9.18 -1.58 2.71
N ASP A 74 -9.46 -2.84 3.04
CA ASP A 74 -8.41 -3.84 3.29
C ASP A 74 -7.65 -4.20 2.01
N THR A 75 -8.34 -4.26 0.86
CA THR A 75 -7.70 -4.49 -0.45
C THR A 75 -6.74 -3.34 -0.82
N ILE A 76 -7.17 -2.10 -0.61
CA ILE A 76 -6.31 -0.92 -0.85
C ILE A 76 -5.09 -0.93 0.07
N ILE A 77 -5.27 -1.25 1.34
CA ILE A 77 -4.14 -1.31 2.29
C ILE A 77 -3.18 -2.45 1.93
N THR A 78 -3.70 -3.61 1.52
CA THR A 78 -2.86 -4.72 1.03
C THR A 78 -2.01 -4.26 -0.15
N ALA A 79 -2.60 -3.59 -1.14
CA ALA A 79 -1.84 -3.05 -2.28
C ALA A 79 -0.73 -2.08 -1.85
N ILE A 80 -0.99 -1.21 -0.87
CA ILE A 80 0.01 -0.27 -0.35
C ILE A 80 1.17 -1.00 0.37
N LEU A 81 0.91 -2.16 0.97
CA LEU A 81 1.86 -2.84 1.86
C LEU A 81 2.44 -4.14 1.28
N HIS A 82 2.11 -4.53 0.05
CA HIS A 82 2.42 -5.85 -0.51
C HIS A 82 3.92 -6.19 -0.46
N ASP A 83 4.80 -5.26 -0.81
CA ASP A 83 6.26 -5.47 -0.79
C ASP A 83 6.91 -5.25 0.58
N THR A 84 6.18 -4.73 1.56
CA THR A 84 6.81 -4.29 2.81
C THR A 84 7.37 -5.42 3.65
N ILE A 85 6.84 -6.65 3.54
CA ILE A 85 7.38 -7.80 4.28
C ILE A 85 8.58 -8.45 3.56
N GLU A 86 8.59 -8.46 2.22
CA GLU A 86 9.65 -9.10 1.42
C GLU A 86 10.90 -8.21 1.36
N ASP A 87 10.72 -6.92 1.12
CA ASP A 87 11.82 -6.01 0.79
C ASP A 87 12.32 -5.19 1.98
N THR A 88 11.70 -5.32 3.15
CA THR A 88 12.01 -4.46 4.30
C THR A 88 12.05 -5.23 5.62
N THR A 89 12.45 -4.53 6.68
CA THR A 89 12.50 -5.09 8.05
C THR A 89 11.14 -5.19 8.74
N LEU A 90 10.04 -4.88 8.04
CA LEU A 90 8.69 -5.01 8.61
C LEU A 90 8.32 -6.48 8.78
N THR A 91 8.11 -6.90 10.04
CA THR A 91 7.75 -8.29 10.33
C THR A 91 6.25 -8.55 10.23
N LYS A 92 5.88 -9.78 9.86
CA LYS A 92 4.50 -10.31 9.90
C LYS A 92 3.80 -9.99 11.24
N LYS A 93 4.49 -10.19 12.36
CA LYS A 93 3.98 -9.90 13.72
C LYS A 93 3.59 -8.42 13.90
N ARG A 94 4.27 -7.51 13.21
CA ARG A 94 3.99 -6.07 13.27
C ARG A 94 2.84 -5.68 12.34
N LEU A 95 2.71 -6.32 11.18
CA LEU A 95 1.57 -6.15 10.27
C LEU A 95 0.26 -6.73 10.85
N LEU A 96 0.32 -7.85 11.57
CA LEU A 96 -0.83 -8.46 12.27
C LEU A 96 -1.46 -7.54 13.31
N ARG A 97 -0.73 -6.55 13.84
CA ARG A 97 -1.30 -5.52 14.73
C ARG A 97 -2.23 -4.54 14.00
N TYR A 98 -2.32 -4.62 12.68
CA TYR A 98 -3.10 -3.73 11.83
C TYR A 98 -4.40 -4.37 11.35
N SER A 99 -4.30 -5.57 10.80
CA SER A 99 -5.41 -6.41 10.34
C SER A 99 -4.88 -7.82 10.09
N VAL A 100 -5.62 -8.83 10.55
CA VAL A 100 -5.32 -10.25 10.26
C VAL A 100 -5.49 -10.51 8.76
N GLU A 101 -6.51 -9.91 8.15
CA GLU A 101 -6.84 -10.09 6.73
C GLU A 101 -5.73 -9.52 5.83
N ASN A 102 -5.25 -8.31 6.12
CA ASN A 102 -4.21 -7.67 5.29
C ASN A 102 -2.89 -8.44 5.39
N CYS A 103 -2.57 -8.99 6.57
CA CYS A 103 -1.39 -9.83 6.72
C CYS A 103 -1.50 -11.13 5.92
N ARG A 104 -2.70 -11.73 5.82
CA ARG A 104 -2.93 -12.94 5.02
C ARG A 104 -2.83 -12.64 3.53
N GLN A 105 -3.44 -11.55 3.07
CA GLN A 105 -3.45 -11.18 1.64
C GLN A 105 -2.06 -10.79 1.14
N VAL A 106 -1.27 -10.05 1.93
CA VAL A 106 0.13 -9.76 1.59
C VAL A 106 0.95 -11.05 1.47
N GLN A 107 0.74 -12.03 2.36
CA GLN A 107 1.45 -13.32 2.27
C GLN A 107 1.06 -14.12 1.03
N ILE A 108 -0.22 -14.17 0.68
CA ILE A 108 -0.69 -14.88 -0.51
C ILE A 108 -0.04 -14.31 -1.78
N LEU A 109 0.05 -12.98 -1.89
CA LEU A 109 0.68 -12.33 -3.04
C LEU A 109 2.16 -12.71 -3.15
N GLN A 110 2.89 -12.73 -2.03
CA GLN A 110 4.31 -13.09 -1.99
C GLN A 110 4.56 -14.54 -2.43
N GLU A 111 3.77 -15.49 -1.92
CA GLU A 111 3.89 -16.92 -2.29
C GLU A 111 3.67 -17.17 -3.80
N THR A 112 2.87 -16.32 -4.46
CA THR A 112 2.62 -16.40 -5.91
C THR A 112 3.72 -15.77 -6.77
N GLU A 113 4.57 -14.91 -6.21
CA GLU A 113 5.70 -14.31 -6.92
C GLU A 113 6.95 -15.19 -6.84
N ASP A 114 7.19 -15.82 -5.68
CA ASP A 114 8.27 -16.79 -5.52
C ASP A 114 8.11 -18.01 -6.45
N SER A 115 6.89 -18.41 -6.76
CA SER A 115 6.59 -19.49 -7.70
C SER A 115 6.79 -19.10 -9.18
N LYS A 116 6.90 -17.80 -9.50
CA LYS A 116 7.27 -17.33 -10.85
C LYS A 116 8.78 -17.18 -11.04
N LYS A 117 9.54 -16.98 -9.97
CA LYS A 117 11.03 -16.91 -10.00
C LYS A 117 11.68 -18.29 -10.22
N GLN A 118 10.89 -19.36 -10.31
CA GLN A 118 11.35 -20.75 -10.44
C GLN A 118 11.24 -21.32 -11.87
N PHE A 119 10.88 -20.50 -12.86
CA PHE A 119 10.83 -20.85 -14.28
C PHE A 119 11.66 -19.89 -15.14
#